data_AF-A0A537XH47-F1
#
_entry.id   AF-A0A537XH47-F1
#
_cell.length_a   1.000
_cell.length_b   1.000
_cell.length_c   1.000
_cell.angle_alpha   90.00
_cell.angle_beta   90.00
_cell.angle_gamma   90.00
#
_symmetry.space_group_name_H-M   'P 1'
#
loop_
_entity.id
_entity.type
_entity.pdbx_description
1 polymer ?
#
loop_
_entity_poly.entity_id
_entity_poly.type
_entity_poly.pdbx_seq_one_letter_code
_entity_poly.pdbx_strand_id
1 'polypeptide(L)'
;MSEAANFEVLLRQALAPVDPPEDLVARLEETLTSLTEIAAEELEAWELSAMRDPRNWARPAAAVVVGTGAGAALVLLRARRHRQQQHATSLRDLAERTAQDLGRQTRRLFRS
;
A
#
# COMPACT_ATOMS: atom_id res chain seq x y z
N MET A 1 12.33 -30.20 -25.57
CA MET A 1 11.56 -28.93 -25.57
C MET A 1 10.22 -29.00 -24.83
N SER A 2 9.58 -30.17 -24.69
CA SER A 2 8.24 -30.28 -24.06
C SER A 2 8.21 -30.10 -22.53
N GLU A 3 9.29 -30.40 -21.83
CA GLU A 3 9.34 -30.38 -20.36
C GLU A 3 9.40 -28.97 -19.78
N ALA A 4 10.21 -28.08 -20.38
CA ALA A 4 10.26 -26.67 -20.03
C ALA A 4 8.91 -25.97 -20.25
N ALA A 5 8.21 -26.30 -21.34
CA ALA A 5 6.86 -25.78 -21.61
C ALA A 5 5.84 -26.26 -20.56
N ASN A 6 5.93 -27.52 -20.12
CA ASN A 6 5.06 -28.05 -19.06
C ASN A 6 5.37 -27.39 -17.70
N PHE A 7 6.64 -27.16 -17.39
CA PHE A 7 7.06 -26.47 -16.18
C PHE A 7 6.58 -25.02 -16.13
N GLU A 8 6.65 -24.30 -17.26
CA GLU A 8 6.16 -22.92 -17.34
C GLU A 8 4.64 -22.83 -17.14
N VAL A 9 3.87 -23.81 -17.64
CA VAL A 9 2.43 -23.91 -17.38
C VAL A 9 2.15 -24.11 -15.90
N LEU A 10 2.89 -25.01 -15.24
CA LEU A 10 2.77 -25.24 -13.79
C LEU A 10 3.14 -24.00 -12.99
N LEU A 11 4.18 -23.26 -13.38
CA LEU A 11 4.54 -21.98 -12.75
C LEU A 11 3.46 -20.91 -12.93
N ARG A 12 2.88 -20.80 -14.13
CA ARG A 12 1.80 -19.83 -14.40
C ARG A 12 0.56 -20.12 -13.57
N GLN A 13 0.29 -21.41 -13.33
CA GLN A 13 -0.83 -21.84 -12.50
C GLN A 13 -0.55 -21.66 -11.01
N ALA A 14 0.69 -21.94 -10.56
CA ALA A 14 1.11 -21.74 -9.17
C ALA A 14 1.24 -20.25 -8.80
N LEU A 15 1.60 -19.40 -9.76
CA LEU A 15 1.70 -17.94 -9.62
C LEU A 15 0.45 -17.22 -10.14
N ALA A 16 -0.68 -17.93 -10.30
CA ALA A 16 -1.93 -17.30 -10.65
C ALA A 16 -2.24 -16.20 -9.62
N PRO A 17 -2.68 -15.01 -10.06
CA PRO A 17 -2.99 -13.92 -9.14
C PRO A 17 -4.01 -14.39 -8.11
N VAL A 18 -3.62 -14.36 -6.84
CA VAL A 18 -4.50 -14.63 -5.71
C VAL A 18 -5.12 -13.32 -5.28
N ASP A 19 -6.43 -13.31 -5.09
CA ASP A 19 -7.10 -12.15 -4.50
C ASP A 19 -6.63 -12.00 -3.04
N PRO A 20 -6.08 -10.82 -2.67
CA PRO A 20 -5.64 -10.60 -1.31
C PRO A 20 -6.85 -10.57 -0.36
N PRO A 21 -6.68 -11.03 0.89
CA PRO A 21 -7.71 -10.90 1.93
C PRO A 21 -8.16 -9.43 2.10
N GLU A 22 -9.45 -9.22 2.38
CA GLU A 22 -10.04 -7.88 2.53
C GLU A 22 -9.33 -7.03 3.62
N ASP A 23 -8.79 -7.71 4.64
CA ASP A 23 -8.14 -7.10 5.79
C ASP A 23 -6.62 -6.90 5.63
N LEU A 24 -6.02 -7.39 4.54
CA LEU A 24 -4.56 -7.41 4.38
C LEU A 24 -3.93 -6.02 4.51
N VAL A 25 -4.59 -5.01 3.92
CA VAL A 25 -4.12 -3.62 3.96
C VAL A 25 -4.15 -3.08 5.39
N ALA A 26 -5.20 -3.38 6.15
CA ALA A 26 -5.32 -2.95 7.53
C ALA A 26 -4.26 -3.62 8.41
N ARG A 27 -4.08 -4.94 8.28
CA ARG A 27 -3.04 -5.68 9.02
C ARG A 27 -1.62 -5.21 8.68
N LEU A 28 -1.37 -4.86 7.42
CA LEU A 28 -0.08 -4.35 6.99
C LEU A 28 0.18 -2.94 7.56
N GLU A 29 -0.82 -2.07 7.56
CA GLU A 29 -0.74 -0.74 8.17
C GLU A 29 -0.44 -0.84 9.68
N GLU A 30 -1.13 -1.74 10.39
CA GLU A 30 -0.88 -2.02 11.82
C GLU A 30 0.53 -2.54 12.06
N THR A 31 0.97 -3.54 11.29
CA THR A 31 2.31 -4.15 11.45
C THR A 31 3.41 -3.13 11.22
N LEU A 32 3.32 -2.33 10.16
CA LEU A 32 4.34 -1.33 9.85
C LEU A 32 4.35 -0.19 10.87
N THR A 33 3.19 0.16 11.43
CA THR A 33 3.10 1.14 12.53
C THR A 33 3.82 0.62 13.76
N SER A 34 3.51 -0.62 14.18
CA SER A 34 4.18 -1.27 15.32
C SER A 34 5.71 -1.36 15.12
N LEU A 35 6.18 -1.74 13.92
CA LEU A 35 7.61 -1.79 13.64
C LEU A 35 8.30 -0.42 13.72
N THR A 36 7.59 0.64 13.32
CA THR A 36 8.10 2.01 13.39
C THR A 36 8.19 2.49 14.84
N GLU A 37 7.19 2.17 15.66
CA GLU A 37 7.17 2.47 17.11
C GLU A 37 8.30 1.75 17.84
N ILE A 38 8.46 0.44 17.63
CA ILE A 38 9.55 -0.35 18.22
C ILE A 38 10.92 0.21 17.81
N ALA A 39 11.08 0.58 16.54
CA ALA A 39 12.31 1.19 16.06
C ALA A 39 12.58 2.55 16.72
N ALA A 40 11.54 3.36 16.95
CA ALA A 40 11.67 4.64 17.63
C ALA A 40 12.10 4.46 19.09
N GLU A 41 11.45 3.54 19.83
CA GLU A 41 11.80 3.20 21.21
C GLU A 41 13.26 2.73 21.35
N GLU A 42 13.71 1.88 20.43
CA GLU A 42 15.10 1.40 20.42
C GLU A 42 16.12 2.52 20.13
N LEU A 43 15.76 3.51 19.32
CA LEU A 43 16.61 4.68 19.06
C LEU A 43 16.60 5.67 20.22
N GLU A 44 15.46 5.87 20.88
CA GLU A 44 15.34 6.72 22.07
C GLU A 44 16.11 6.13 23.26
N ALA A 45 16.09 4.80 23.42
CA ALA A 45 16.88 4.09 24.41
C ALA A 45 18.39 4.10 24.12
N TRP A 46 18.80 4.46 22.90
CA TRP A 46 20.20 4.50 22.52
C TRP A 46 20.85 5.85 22.89
N GLU A 47 21.68 5.85 23.93
CA GLU A 47 22.42 7.05 24.34
C GLU A 47 23.59 7.38 23.40
N LEU A 48 23.83 8.68 23.14
CA LEU A 48 24.95 9.20 22.34
C LEU A 48 26.34 8.75 22.86
N SER A 49 26.47 8.43 24.14
CA SER A 49 27.68 7.88 24.76
C SER A 49 28.08 6.52 24.17
N ALA A 50 27.09 5.72 23.75
CA ALA A 50 27.27 4.40 23.15
C ALA A 50 27.78 4.46 21.69
N MET A 51 27.79 5.64 21.05
CA MET A 51 28.44 5.83 19.75
C MET A 51 29.95 5.57 19.79
N ARG A 52 30.58 5.57 20.97
CA ARG A 52 32.03 5.40 21.08
C ARG A 52 32.52 3.96 20.85
N ASP A 53 31.65 2.96 21.04
CA ASP A 53 31.98 1.56 20.77
C ASP A 53 31.14 1.01 19.59
N PRO A 54 31.76 0.75 18.42
CA PRO A 54 31.06 0.30 17.22
C PRO A 54 30.37 -1.07 17.39
N ARG A 55 30.77 -1.88 18.37
CA ARG A 55 30.13 -3.18 18.62
C ARG A 55 28.72 -3.04 19.19
N ASN A 56 28.41 -1.92 19.81
CA ASN A 56 27.09 -1.64 20.36
C ASN A 56 26.12 -1.04 19.33
N TRP A 57 26.56 -0.85 18.08
CA TRP A 57 25.75 -0.21 17.04
C TRP A 57 24.79 -1.15 16.32
N ALA A 58 24.97 -2.47 16.44
CA ALA A 58 24.20 -3.44 15.67
C ALA A 58 22.68 -3.30 15.88
N ARG A 59 22.24 -3.14 17.13
CA ARG A 59 20.82 -3.02 17.49
C ARG A 59 20.22 -1.65 17.07
N PRO A 60 20.86 -0.50 17.34
CA PRO A 60 20.40 0.79 16.83
C PRO A 60 20.43 0.90 15.30
N ALA A 61 21.45 0.35 14.63
CA ALA A 61 21.53 0.35 13.17
C ALA A 61 20.38 -0.45 12.55
N ALA A 62 20.04 -1.60 13.14
CA ALA A 62 18.85 -2.36 12.74
C ALA A 62 17.56 -1.54 12.97
N ALA A 63 17.44 -0.82 14.09
CA ALA A 63 16.30 0.06 14.36
C ALA A 63 16.18 1.18 13.30
N VAL A 64 17.27 1.84 12.91
CA VAL A 64 17.24 2.85 11.82
C VAL A 64 16.74 2.24 10.51
N VAL A 65 17.28 1.08 10.12
CA VAL A 65 16.90 0.42 8.85
C VAL A 65 15.43 -0.02 8.88
N VAL A 66 14.99 -0.64 9.97
CA VAL A 66 13.60 -1.10 10.14
C VAL A 66 12.65 0.09 10.19
N GLY A 67 12.95 1.11 10.99
CA GLY A 67 12.10 2.30 11.13
C GLY A 67 11.95 3.08 9.82
N THR A 68 13.06 3.30 9.09
CA THR A 68 13.00 3.99 7.79
C THR A 68 12.29 3.15 6.72
N GLY A 69 12.54 1.84 6.68
CA GLY A 69 11.85 0.93 5.77
C GLY A 69 10.34 0.86 6.03
N ALA A 70 9.94 0.69 7.29
CA ALA A 70 8.55 0.61 7.70
C ALA A 70 7.81 1.95 7.48
N GLY A 71 8.41 3.07 7.85
CA GLY A 71 7.87 4.40 7.62
C GLY A 71 7.67 4.73 6.15
N ALA A 72 8.65 4.42 5.29
CA ALA A 72 8.51 4.61 3.84
C ALA A 72 7.39 3.73 3.25
N ALA A 73 7.31 2.46 3.69
CA ALA A 73 6.24 1.56 3.27
C ALA A 73 4.85 2.07 3.69
N LEU A 74 4.70 2.61 4.91
CA LEU A 74 3.45 3.23 5.39
C LEU A 74 3.03 4.41 4.52
N VAL A 75 3.97 5.30 4.20
CA VAL A 75 3.68 6.47 3.34
C VAL A 75 3.20 6.01 1.96
N LEU A 76 3.87 5.03 1.37
CA LEU A 76 3.47 4.46 0.07
C LEU A 76 2.10 3.79 0.14
N LEU A 77 1.83 3.01 1.20
CA LEU A 77 0.55 2.34 1.42
C LEU A 77 -0.59 3.36 1.54
N ARG A 78 -0.38 4.42 2.31
CA ARG A 78 -1.36 5.49 2.52
C ARG A 78 -1.59 6.30 1.25
N ALA A 79 -0.53 6.60 0.49
CA ALA A 79 -0.63 7.27 -0.79
C ALA A 79 -1.42 6.43 -1.81
N ARG A 80 -1.20 5.11 -1.84
CA ARG A 80 -1.96 4.19 -2.70
C ARG A 80 -3.43 4.14 -2.30
N ARG A 81 -3.73 4.03 -1.00
CA ARG A 81 -5.11 4.04 -0.47
C ARG A 81 -5.84 5.33 -0.85
N HIS A 82 -5.18 6.47 -0.71
CA HIS A 82 -5.74 7.76 -1.09
C HIS A 82 -6.06 7.85 -2.60
N ARG A 83 -5.13 7.39 -3.47
CA ARG A 83 -5.37 7.34 -4.92
C ARG A 83 -6.54 6.44 -5.31
N GLN A 84 -6.68 5.30 -4.65
CA GLN A 84 -7.78 4.36 -4.90
C GLN A 84 -9.14 4.96 -4.52
N GLN A 85 -9.20 5.69 -3.40
CA GLN A 85 -10.40 6.43 -2.99
C GLN A 85 -10.74 7.55 -3.98
N GLN A 86 -9.75 8.29 -4.46
CA GLN A 86 -9.95 9.34 -5.48
C GLN A 86 -10.48 8.78 -6.80
N HIS A 87 -10.00 7.61 -7.25
CA HIS A 87 -10.52 6.96 -8.46
C HIS A 87 -11.99 6.57 -8.29
N ALA A 88 -12.37 6.01 -7.13
CA ALA A 88 -13.76 5.66 -6.86
C ALA A 88 -14.69 6.89 -6.86
N THR A 89 -14.26 8.01 -6.26
CA THR A 89 -15.02 9.26 -6.27
C THR A 89 -15.10 9.85 -7.69
N SER A 90 -13.99 9.86 -8.44
CA SER A 90 -13.98 10.38 -9.81
C SER A 90 -14.89 9.58 -10.75
N LEU A 91 -15.00 8.25 -10.58
CA LEU A 91 -15.91 7.42 -11.37
C LEU A 91 -17.38 7.74 -11.06
N ARG A 92 -17.70 8.03 -9.79
CA ARG A 92 -19.03 8.49 -9.39
C ARG A 92 -19.36 9.85 -9.99
N ASP A 93 -18.43 10.79 -9.92
CA ASP A 93 -18.61 12.12 -10.52
C ASP A 93 -18.81 12.04 -12.04
N LEU A 94 -18.10 11.12 -12.72
CA LEU A 94 -18.31 10.87 -14.15
C LEU A 94 -19.70 10.31 -14.43
N ALA A 95 -20.14 9.30 -13.66
CA ALA A 95 -21.47 8.72 -13.81
C ALA A 95 -22.58 9.76 -13.55
N GLU A 96 -22.41 10.61 -12.54
CA GLU A 96 -23.33 11.69 -12.24
C GLU A 96 -23.42 12.70 -13.37
N ARG A 97 -22.27 13.12 -13.94
CA ARG A 97 -22.23 14.02 -15.10
C ARG A 97 -22.94 13.42 -16.31
N THR A 98 -22.71 12.14 -16.61
CA THR A 98 -23.39 11.45 -17.72
C THR A 98 -24.90 11.37 -17.50
N ALA A 99 -25.35 11.07 -16.29
CA ALA A 99 -26.78 11.03 -15.94
C ALA A 99 -27.44 12.41 -16.06
N GLN A 100 -26.76 13.46 -15.60
CA GLN A 100 -27.25 14.84 -15.71
C GLN A 100 -27.38 15.29 -17.17
N ASP A 101 -26.44 14.92 -18.05
CA ASP A 101 -26.49 15.30 -19.46
C ASP A 101 -27.61 14.57 -20.23
N LEU A 102 -27.86 13.29 -19.92
CA LEU A 102 -29.01 12.55 -20.45
C LEU A 102 -30.35 13.13 -19.95
N GLY A 103 -30.42 13.52 -18.68
CA GLY A 103 -31.59 14.18 -18.10
C GLY A 103 -31.88 15.55 -18.73
N ARG A 104 -30.86 16.30 -19.14
CA ARG A 104 -31.01 17.58 -19.83
C ARG A 104 -31.49 17.43 -21.28
N GLN A 105 -31.03 16.40 -22.00
CA GLN A 105 -31.47 16.12 -23.37
C GLN A 105 -32.92 15.65 -23.44
N THR A 106 -33.33 14.77 -22.53
CA THR A 106 -34.72 14.29 -22.47
C THR A 106 -35.71 15.40 -22.15
N ARG A 107 -35.34 16.35 -21.28
CA ARG A 107 -36.21 17.50 -20.92
C ARG A 107 -36.46 18.49 -22.07
N ARG A 108 -35.59 18.52 -23.10
CA ARG A 108 -35.82 19.35 -24.30
C ARG A 108 -36.74 18.67 -25.32
N LEU A 109 -36.74 17.35 -25.38
CA LEU A 109 -37.60 16.58 -26.28
C LEU A 109 -39.06 16.51 -25.78
N PHE A 110 -39.28 16.60 -24.47
CA PHE A 110 -40.62 16.58 -23.86
C PHE A 110 -41.32 17.95 -23.79
N ARG A 111 -40.72 19.02 -24.33
CA ARG A 111 -41.31 20.38 -24.32
C ARG A 111 -41.56 20.96 -25.73
N SER A 112 -41.30 20.18 -26.78
CA SER A 112 -41.73 20.45 -28.16
C SER A 112 -43.06 19.76 -28.43
#